data_AF-A0AAJ0M1P5-F1
#
_entry.id   AF-A0AAJ0M1P5-F1
#
_cell.length_a   1.000
_cell.length_b   1.000
_cell.length_c   1.000
_cell.angle_alpha   90.00
_cell.angle_beta   90.00
_cell.angle_gamma   90.00
#
_symmetry.space_group_name_H-M   'P 1'
#
loop_
_entity.id
_entity.type
_entity.pdbx_description
1 polymer ?
#
loop_
_entity_poly.entity_id
_entity_poly.type
_entity_poly.pdbx_seq_one_letter_code
_entity_poly.pdbx_strand_id
1 'polypeptide(L)'
;MNVVGSNMVKTRLEDDDGRFFFKTFPLTTSRAKKSRASDEGTGNVTADGVPSPAITRSKRWAPVSGSANVDYKYKLDTQNPVTAYQFVCLCQPPFSNGDDEDDDEDDEEEEEDEDADKENGPAEPDGDEQGEKEKRPKCDGGKTCLCDKPAELHPDHMWEMSRAGKIKFFLQRTNFALRDPDNFNMYTFNDHAGYGVLEMLQNLILDFEEATSNYKEQWAVCEALAFFLQVDVAGALIGRLCMSMLALLERDKLLAKDSEIKNLGLIMALFMTFACDGRPYGLLEESKQESLGPAKDKKWEPHAFDSNFLAYARKYGIDLAGPHDIRNTIKEAEADADLPNPASNTGSADPFSFAKELKKYKKERGGVTAFLAGSAGSRAKVPIGGDSLDITTWTSAERKKAAYDKKDPLGKKDIYTIKEGLIMDLA
;
A
#
# COMPACT_ATOMS: atom_id res chain seq x y z
N MET A 1 4.60 -37.19 -61.17
CA MET A 1 4.13 -35.79 -61.26
C MET A 1 3.41 -35.49 -59.95
N ASN A 2 3.84 -34.62 -59.05
CA ASN A 2 4.67 -33.41 -59.15
C ASN A 2 5.84 -33.43 -58.16
N VAL A 3 6.95 -32.89 -58.65
CA VAL A 3 8.25 -32.76 -57.98
C VAL A 3 8.23 -31.52 -57.08
N VAL A 4 8.73 -31.65 -55.86
CA VAL A 4 8.97 -30.53 -54.94
C VAL A 4 10.11 -29.68 -55.52
N GLY A 5 9.79 -28.48 -56.03
CA GLY A 5 10.77 -27.54 -56.57
C GLY A 5 11.39 -26.68 -55.46
N SER A 6 12.70 -26.85 -55.22
CA SER A 6 13.48 -25.93 -54.38
C SER A 6 13.73 -24.61 -55.14
N ASN A 7 13.25 -23.48 -54.60
CA ASN A 7 13.53 -22.15 -55.14
C ASN A 7 14.97 -21.70 -54.77
N MET A 8 15.90 -21.84 -55.71
CA MET A 8 17.27 -21.29 -55.62
C MET A 8 17.53 -20.29 -56.76
N VAL A 9 18.19 -19.17 -56.46
CA VAL A 9 18.68 -18.23 -57.48
C VAL A 9 20.10 -18.61 -57.87
N LYS A 10 20.37 -18.77 -59.17
CA LYS A 10 21.71 -18.95 -59.73
C LYS A 10 22.22 -17.62 -60.23
N THR A 11 23.35 -17.16 -59.69
CA THR A 11 24.02 -15.95 -60.16
C THR A 11 25.32 -16.34 -60.86
N ARG A 12 25.55 -15.81 -62.06
CA ARG A 12 26.78 -15.98 -62.85
C ARG A 12 27.81 -14.98 -62.36
N LEU A 13 28.99 -15.46 -61.98
CA LEU A 13 30.11 -14.62 -61.58
C LEU A 13 31.32 -14.98 -62.45
N GLU A 14 32.11 -13.97 -62.80
CA GLU A 14 33.36 -14.08 -63.54
C GLU A 14 34.51 -13.85 -62.56
N ASP A 15 35.55 -14.67 -62.62
CA ASP A 15 36.78 -14.42 -61.89
C ASP A 15 37.72 -13.49 -62.66
N ASP A 16 38.80 -13.04 -62.01
CA ASP A 16 39.73 -12.06 -62.58
C ASP A 16 40.51 -12.60 -63.82
N ASP A 17 40.37 -13.89 -64.14
CA ASP A 17 40.92 -14.54 -65.34
C ASP A 17 39.85 -14.76 -66.44
N GLY A 18 38.65 -14.21 -66.29
CA GLY A 18 37.59 -14.25 -67.30
C GLY A 18 36.82 -15.57 -67.39
N ARG A 19 36.86 -16.43 -66.35
CA ARG A 19 36.08 -17.67 -66.31
C ARG A 19 34.81 -17.52 -65.49
N PHE A 20 33.72 -18.04 -66.04
CA PHE A 20 32.41 -17.94 -65.42
C PHE A 20 32.03 -19.19 -64.65
N PHE A 21 31.54 -18.99 -63.42
CA PHE A 21 30.93 -20.05 -62.61
C PHE A 21 29.60 -19.58 -62.00
N PHE A 22 28.76 -20.52 -61.61
CA PHE A 22 27.44 -20.26 -61.03
C PHE A 22 27.41 -20.61 -59.55
N LYS A 23 26.96 -19.68 -58.71
CA LYS A 23 26.75 -19.90 -57.28
C LYS A 23 25.25 -19.83 -56.97
N THR A 24 24.73 -20.80 -56.22
CA THR A 24 23.32 -20.87 -55.81
C THR A 24 23.13 -20.37 -54.40
N PHE A 25 22.16 -19.48 -54.18
CA PHE A 25 21.75 -19.01 -52.85
C PHE A 25 20.25 -19.28 -52.61
N PRO A 26 19.83 -19.57 -51.36
CA PRO A 26 18.41 -19.68 -51.00
C PRO A 26 17.75 -18.29 -50.97
N LEU A 27 16.51 -18.19 -51.46
CA LEU A 27 15.69 -16.96 -51.39
C LEU A 27 15.21 -16.71 -49.95
N THR A 28 15.73 -15.67 -49.30
CA THR A 28 15.06 -15.02 -48.16
C THR A 28 14.15 -13.91 -48.70
N THR A 29 12.84 -14.06 -48.51
CA THR A 29 11.85 -13.04 -48.91
C THR A 29 11.84 -11.90 -47.89
N SER A 30 12.74 -10.94 -48.08
CA SER A 30 12.60 -9.58 -47.56
C SER A 30 11.64 -8.80 -48.45
N ARG A 31 10.48 -8.38 -47.92
CA ARG A 31 9.61 -7.37 -48.56
C ARG A 31 9.44 -6.19 -47.62
N ALA A 32 9.95 -5.04 -48.04
CA ALA A 32 9.89 -3.79 -47.30
C ALA A 32 8.56 -3.04 -47.49
N LYS A 33 8.13 -2.43 -46.37
CA LYS A 33 7.29 -1.24 -46.15
C LYS A 33 5.89 -1.14 -46.78
N LYS A 34 4.90 -1.13 -45.88
CA LYS A 34 3.89 -0.05 -45.82
C LYS A 34 3.80 0.42 -44.36
N SER A 35 4.46 1.53 -44.07
CA SER A 35 4.37 2.24 -42.79
C SER A 35 2.94 2.75 -42.61
N ARG A 36 2.22 2.19 -41.65
CA ARG A 36 1.00 2.77 -41.10
C ARG A 36 1.38 3.24 -39.70
N ALA A 37 1.14 4.53 -39.47
CA ALA A 37 1.50 5.27 -38.27
C ALA A 37 1.26 4.45 -37.00
N SER A 38 2.33 4.24 -36.25
CA SER A 38 2.25 3.94 -34.83
C SER A 38 1.62 5.16 -34.17
N ASP A 39 0.54 4.92 -33.42
CA ASP A 39 -0.05 5.88 -32.50
C ASP A 39 1.05 6.58 -31.72
N GLU A 40 1.03 7.90 -31.80
CA GLU A 40 1.76 8.80 -30.93
C GLU A 40 1.22 8.56 -29.51
N GLY A 41 1.88 7.65 -28.78
CA GLY A 41 1.78 7.65 -27.34
C GLY A 41 2.21 9.02 -26.86
N THR A 42 1.29 9.75 -26.24
CA THR A 42 1.52 11.02 -25.57
C THR A 42 2.57 10.83 -24.48
N GLY A 43 3.84 10.95 -24.86
CA GLY A 43 4.94 11.07 -23.92
C GLY A 43 4.78 12.40 -23.20
N ASN A 44 4.66 12.36 -21.88
CA ASN A 44 4.77 13.58 -21.07
C ASN A 44 6.19 14.11 -21.21
N VAL A 45 6.31 15.20 -21.96
CA VAL A 45 7.53 15.98 -22.09
C VAL A 45 7.63 16.86 -20.84
N THR A 46 8.72 16.74 -20.07
CA THR A 46 9.03 17.73 -19.03
C THR A 46 9.38 19.07 -19.68
N ALA A 47 9.30 20.16 -18.92
CA ALA A 47 9.59 21.52 -19.41
C ALA A 47 10.96 21.67 -20.12
N ASP A 48 11.87 20.71 -19.97
CA ASP A 48 13.22 20.72 -20.54
C ASP A 48 13.43 19.75 -21.73
N GLY A 49 12.37 19.14 -22.28
CA GLY A 49 12.48 18.35 -23.51
C GLY A 49 13.21 17.00 -23.37
N VAL A 50 13.45 16.53 -22.15
CA VAL A 50 14.01 15.19 -21.88
C VAL A 50 12.86 14.18 -21.87
N PRO A 51 12.93 13.06 -22.63
CA PRO A 51 11.94 12.00 -22.52
C PRO A 51 11.90 11.49 -21.08
N SER A 52 10.76 11.63 -20.40
CA SER A 52 10.58 11.01 -19.08
C SER A 52 10.86 9.49 -19.19
N PRO A 53 11.61 8.90 -18.25
CA PRO A 53 11.84 7.46 -18.24
C PRO A 53 10.48 6.74 -18.29
N ALA A 54 10.34 5.78 -19.20
CA ALA A 54 9.11 5.02 -19.29
C ALA A 54 8.87 4.29 -17.96
N ILE A 55 7.79 4.65 -17.25
CA ILE A 55 7.41 3.94 -16.02
C ILE A 55 7.10 2.50 -16.40
N THR A 56 7.92 1.59 -15.86
CA THR A 56 7.74 0.17 -16.09
C THR A 56 6.70 -0.38 -15.12
N ARG A 57 5.66 -1.04 -15.65
CA ARG A 57 4.68 -1.76 -14.84
C ARG A 57 5.36 -2.93 -14.11
N SER A 58 5.02 -3.12 -12.84
CA SER A 58 5.54 -4.26 -12.07
C SER A 58 5.04 -5.57 -12.67
N LYS A 59 5.90 -6.59 -12.65
CA LYS A 59 5.53 -7.97 -13.04
C LYS A 59 4.72 -8.71 -11.97
N ARG A 60 4.53 -8.07 -10.81
CA ARG A 60 3.73 -8.62 -9.69
C ARG A 60 2.24 -8.69 -10.05
N TRP A 61 1.79 -7.79 -10.92
CA TRP A 61 0.39 -7.65 -11.30
C TRP A 61 0.05 -8.39 -12.58
N ALA A 62 -1.23 -8.76 -12.73
CA ALA A 62 -1.76 -9.18 -14.02
C ALA A 62 -1.61 -8.07 -15.07
N PRO A 63 -1.49 -8.41 -16.37
CA PRO A 63 -1.33 -7.41 -17.43
C PRO A 63 -2.47 -6.39 -17.51
N VAL A 64 -3.67 -6.78 -17.09
CA VAL A 64 -4.88 -5.95 -17.08
C VAL A 64 -5.57 -6.16 -15.74
N SER A 65 -5.42 -5.21 -14.82
CA SER A 65 -6.09 -5.20 -13.51
C SER A 65 -6.17 -3.80 -12.93
N GLY A 66 -7.16 -3.58 -12.06
CA GLY A 66 -7.29 -2.34 -11.29
C GLY A 66 -6.07 -2.11 -10.41
N SER A 67 -5.58 -3.15 -9.73
CA SER A 67 -4.37 -3.10 -8.90
C SER A 67 -3.13 -2.65 -9.69
N ALA A 68 -2.94 -3.17 -10.92
CA ALA A 68 -1.85 -2.73 -11.79
C ALA A 68 -1.95 -1.25 -12.18
N ASN A 69 -3.18 -0.75 -12.38
CA ASN A 69 -3.43 0.64 -12.72
C ASN A 69 -3.20 1.56 -11.52
N VAL A 70 -3.56 1.11 -10.31
CA VAL A 70 -3.28 1.79 -9.06
C VAL A 70 -1.77 1.91 -8.80
N ASP A 71 -1.00 0.83 -8.95
CA ASP A 71 0.48 0.86 -8.84
C ASP A 71 1.10 1.80 -9.89
N TYR A 72 0.60 1.75 -11.12
CA TYR A 72 1.07 2.64 -12.18
C TYR A 72 0.79 4.12 -11.86
N LYS A 73 -0.41 4.44 -11.37
CA LYS A 73 -0.80 5.78 -10.93
C LYS A 73 0.12 6.29 -9.81
N TYR A 74 0.40 5.47 -8.81
CA TYR A 74 1.34 5.82 -7.74
C TYR A 74 2.69 6.25 -8.31
N LYS A 75 3.27 5.42 -9.19
CA LYS A 75 4.56 5.70 -9.83
C LYS A 75 4.53 6.95 -10.71
N LEU A 76 3.40 7.19 -11.38
CA LEU A 76 3.17 8.38 -12.20
C LEU A 76 3.14 9.65 -11.35
N ASP A 77 2.38 9.64 -10.27
CA ASP A 77 2.21 10.81 -9.39
C ASP A 77 3.47 11.11 -8.57
N THR A 78 4.33 10.11 -8.36
CA THR A 78 5.57 10.22 -7.55
C THR A 78 6.86 10.31 -8.38
N GLN A 79 6.76 10.50 -9.71
CA GLN A 79 7.94 10.61 -10.59
C GLN A 79 8.91 11.70 -10.18
N ASN A 80 8.40 12.84 -9.70
CA ASN A 80 9.23 13.94 -9.23
C ASN A 80 9.49 13.76 -7.73
N PRO A 81 10.70 13.36 -7.31
CA PRO A 81 11.00 13.09 -5.91
C PRO A 81 10.90 14.34 -5.01
N VAL A 82 11.10 15.54 -5.57
CA VAL A 82 10.98 16.80 -4.81
C VAL A 82 9.54 17.02 -4.36
N THR A 83 8.57 16.81 -5.27
CA THR A 83 7.16 16.95 -4.91
C THR A 83 6.65 15.71 -4.18
N ALA A 84 7.09 14.51 -4.57
CA ALA A 84 6.63 13.26 -3.97
C ALA A 84 6.93 13.19 -2.47
N TYR A 85 8.10 13.63 -2.05
CA TYR A 85 8.52 13.56 -0.64
C TYR A 85 8.38 14.88 0.10
N GLN A 86 7.65 15.85 -0.46
CA GLN A 86 7.24 17.05 0.25
C GLN A 86 6.16 16.68 1.30
N PHE A 87 6.28 17.24 2.50
CA PHE A 87 5.27 17.10 3.55
C PHE A 87 4.10 18.06 3.34
N VAL A 88 2.90 17.53 3.48
CA VAL A 88 1.64 18.24 3.35
C VAL A 88 0.71 17.94 4.51
N CYS A 89 -0.14 18.90 4.83
CA CYS A 89 -1.17 18.72 5.84
C CYS A 89 -2.30 17.80 5.34
N LEU A 90 -2.85 17.04 6.27
CA LEU A 90 -4.18 16.48 6.22
C LEU A 90 -5.06 17.33 7.14
N CYS A 91 -6.19 17.79 6.66
CA CYS A 91 -7.06 18.64 7.44
C CYS A 91 -7.66 17.94 8.67
N GLN A 92 -7.85 16.62 8.60
CA GLN A 92 -8.33 15.74 9.66
C GLN A 92 -7.72 14.33 9.49
N PRO A 93 -7.66 13.50 10.54
CA PRO A 93 -7.34 12.09 10.36
C PRO A 93 -8.41 11.41 9.50
N PRO A 94 -8.06 10.41 8.68
CA PRO A 94 -8.99 9.68 7.83
C PRO A 94 -9.76 8.56 8.56
N PHE A 95 -9.74 8.56 9.89
CA PHE A 95 -10.37 7.59 10.79
C PHE A 95 -11.01 8.35 11.96
N SER A 96 -12.00 7.74 12.63
CA SER A 96 -12.64 8.33 13.81
C SER A 96 -11.59 8.56 14.90
N ASN A 97 -11.57 9.76 15.48
CA ASN A 97 -10.59 10.14 16.49
C ASN A 97 -11.23 10.42 17.86
N GLY A 98 -12.36 9.76 18.19
CA GLY A 98 -13.07 9.90 19.48
C GLY A 98 -13.68 11.27 19.76
N ASP A 99 -13.29 12.29 19.00
CA ASP A 99 -13.89 13.64 18.99
C ASP A 99 -15.09 13.76 18.04
N ASP A 100 -15.32 12.76 17.19
CA ASP A 100 -16.26 12.78 16.06
C ASP A 100 -17.43 11.79 16.23
N GLU A 101 -17.67 11.27 17.45
CA GLU A 101 -18.90 10.56 17.81
C GLU A 101 -20.04 11.58 17.90
N ASP A 102 -20.63 11.96 16.77
CA ASP A 102 -22.00 12.46 16.59
C ASP A 102 -22.25 12.66 15.07
N ASP A 103 -23.33 12.05 14.55
CA ASP A 103 -23.89 12.16 13.18
C ASP A 103 -23.45 11.11 12.12
N ASP A 104 -23.54 9.82 12.43
CA ASP A 104 -24.03 8.83 11.45
C ASP A 104 -25.02 7.90 12.20
N GLU A 105 -26.11 8.50 12.72
CA GLU A 105 -27.27 7.70 13.15
C GLU A 105 -27.98 7.18 11.90
N ASP A 106 -28.01 5.86 11.83
CA ASP A 106 -28.88 4.99 11.04
C ASP A 106 -30.25 5.63 10.72
N ASP A 107 -30.49 5.91 9.43
CA ASP A 107 -31.85 6.01 8.87
C ASP A 107 -32.46 4.58 8.84
N GLU A 108 -32.73 4.01 10.02
CA GLU A 108 -33.71 2.93 10.16
C GLU A 108 -35.10 3.56 10.17
N GLU A 109 -35.73 3.58 8.99
CA GLU A 109 -37.17 3.79 8.84
C GLU A 109 -37.93 2.67 9.58
N GLU A 110 -38.20 2.83 10.87
CA GLU A 110 -39.27 2.10 11.55
C GLU A 110 -40.57 2.91 11.50
N GLU A 111 -41.53 2.40 10.74
CA GLU A 111 -42.87 2.93 10.58
C GLU A 111 -43.68 2.90 11.91
N GLU A 112 -44.40 4.01 12.10
CA GLU A 112 -45.67 4.24 12.84
C GLU A 112 -46.32 3.06 13.60
N ASP A 113 -46.60 3.22 14.91
CA ASP A 113 -47.94 3.62 15.38
C ASP A 113 -48.11 3.66 16.92
N GLU A 114 -48.71 4.78 17.37
CA GLU A 114 -49.74 5.00 18.42
C GLU A 114 -49.68 4.24 19.77
N ASP A 115 -49.47 4.95 20.89
CA ASP A 115 -50.58 5.49 21.73
C ASP A 115 -50.13 6.08 23.09
N ALA A 116 -50.91 7.06 23.54
CA ALA A 116 -50.74 7.94 24.71
C ALA A 116 -50.77 7.26 26.11
N ASP A 117 -50.10 7.81 27.13
CA ASP A 117 -50.64 8.85 28.03
C ASP A 117 -49.64 9.21 29.16
N LYS A 118 -49.88 10.37 29.78
CA LYS A 118 -49.04 11.19 30.68
C LYS A 118 -48.68 10.56 32.05
N GLU A 119 -47.56 11.00 32.65
CA GLU A 119 -47.57 11.75 33.93
C GLU A 119 -46.20 12.32 34.35
N ASN A 120 -46.25 13.50 34.98
CA ASN A 120 -45.16 14.39 35.38
C ASN A 120 -44.35 13.90 36.59
N GLY A 121 -43.03 14.13 36.58
CA GLY A 121 -42.16 14.16 37.76
C GLY A 121 -41.07 15.25 37.60
N PRO A 122 -40.69 15.98 38.66
CA PRO A 122 -40.11 17.31 38.56
C PRO A 122 -38.62 17.32 38.21
N ALA A 123 -38.24 18.36 37.47
CA ALA A 123 -36.86 18.77 37.25
C ALA A 123 -36.19 19.23 38.56
N GLU A 124 -34.96 18.80 38.78
CA GLU A 124 -33.93 19.55 39.51
C GLU A 124 -32.62 19.52 38.70
N PRO A 125 -31.80 20.58 38.80
CA PRO A 125 -30.84 21.00 37.77
C PRO A 125 -29.38 20.69 38.16
N ASP A 126 -28.47 21.19 37.33
CA ASP A 126 -27.01 21.26 37.49
C ASP A 126 -26.24 20.02 37.03
N GLY A 127 -25.36 20.10 36.03
CA GLY A 127 -24.92 21.26 35.27
C GLY A 127 -23.77 20.82 34.41
N ASP A 128 -23.95 20.91 33.09
CA ASP A 128 -22.85 20.75 32.16
C ASP A 128 -22.90 21.96 31.25
N GLU A 129 -21.89 22.82 31.42
CA GLU A 129 -21.51 23.85 30.45
C GLU A 129 -21.16 23.12 29.14
N GLN A 130 -22.18 22.82 28.33
CA GLN A 130 -22.01 22.44 26.94
C GLN A 130 -21.57 23.69 26.19
N GLY A 131 -20.25 23.93 26.20
CA GLY A 131 -19.62 24.69 25.14
C GLY A 131 -19.97 24.01 23.83
N GLU A 132 -20.70 24.72 22.95
CA GLU A 132 -20.97 24.30 21.58
C GLU A 132 -19.64 23.82 20.96
N LYS A 133 -19.47 22.50 20.80
CA LYS A 133 -18.38 21.96 19.99
C LYS A 133 -18.65 22.45 18.57
N GLU A 134 -17.89 23.46 18.12
CA GLU A 134 -17.96 23.95 16.74
C GLU A 134 -17.83 22.74 15.80
N LYS A 135 -18.90 22.43 15.05
CA LYS A 135 -18.89 21.35 14.06
C LYS A 135 -17.71 21.60 13.11
N ARG A 136 -16.75 20.67 13.10
CA ARG A 136 -15.54 20.81 12.30
C ARG A 136 -15.93 20.87 10.80
N PRO A 137 -15.34 21.77 10.00
CA PRO A 137 -15.70 21.90 8.60
C PRO A 137 -15.36 20.62 7.82
N LYS A 138 -16.28 20.15 6.97
CA LYS A 138 -16.08 18.99 6.09
C LYS A 138 -14.84 19.20 5.20
N CYS A 139 -14.07 18.14 5.00
CA CYS A 139 -12.92 18.16 4.09
C CYS A 139 -13.37 18.46 2.65
N ASP A 140 -12.80 19.49 2.03
CA ASP A 140 -13.11 19.89 0.65
C ASP A 140 -11.93 19.70 -0.31
N GLY A 141 -10.97 18.85 0.06
CA GLY A 141 -9.77 18.57 -0.74
C GLY A 141 -8.80 19.75 -0.83
N GLY A 142 -8.80 20.65 0.17
CA GLY A 142 -7.85 21.76 0.26
C GLY A 142 -8.32 23.05 -0.40
N LYS A 143 -9.60 23.15 -0.82
CA LYS A 143 -10.17 24.41 -1.34
C LYS A 143 -10.26 25.46 -0.24
N THR A 144 -10.68 25.05 0.95
CA THR A 144 -10.74 25.91 2.15
C THR A 144 -10.00 25.27 3.33
N CYS A 145 -9.99 23.95 3.43
CA CYS A 145 -9.32 23.24 4.53
C CYS A 145 -7.79 23.20 4.38
N LEU A 146 -7.09 22.62 5.36
CA LEU A 146 -5.62 22.50 5.33
C LEU A 146 -5.08 21.43 4.37
N CYS A 147 -5.93 20.55 3.86
CA CYS A 147 -5.50 19.43 3.04
C CYS A 147 -4.60 19.89 1.85
N ASP A 148 -3.48 19.21 1.64
CA ASP A 148 -2.47 19.48 0.58
C ASP A 148 -1.67 20.78 0.67
N LYS A 149 -1.91 21.61 1.70
CA LYS A 149 -1.06 22.77 1.99
C LYS A 149 0.31 22.30 2.51
N PRO A 150 1.41 23.03 2.21
CA PRO A 150 2.74 22.67 2.70
C PRO A 150 2.79 22.67 4.24
N ALA A 151 3.26 21.56 4.83
CA ALA A 151 3.26 21.42 6.29
C ALA A 151 4.19 22.42 6.99
N GLU A 152 5.26 22.85 6.31
CA GLU A 152 6.20 23.88 6.81
C GLU A 152 5.53 25.23 7.10
N LEU A 153 4.38 25.51 6.48
CA LEU A 153 3.60 26.73 6.72
C LEU A 153 2.61 26.59 7.89
N HIS A 154 2.52 25.39 8.48
CA HIS A 154 1.57 25.03 9.52
C HIS A 154 2.27 24.19 10.62
N PRO A 155 3.30 24.71 11.30
CA PRO A 155 4.12 23.92 12.23
C PRO A 155 3.37 23.40 13.46
N ASP A 156 2.25 24.03 13.83
CA ASP A 156 1.40 23.61 14.94
C ASP A 156 0.36 22.55 14.53
N HIS A 157 0.27 22.25 13.23
CA HIS A 157 -0.70 21.29 12.70
C HIS A 157 -0.13 19.87 12.74
N MET A 158 -0.77 19.00 13.50
CA MET A 158 -0.29 17.65 13.78
C MET A 158 -0.38 16.70 12.59
N TRP A 159 -1.48 16.77 11.82
CA TRP A 159 -1.78 15.76 10.80
C TRP A 159 -1.04 16.08 9.52
N GLU A 160 0.10 15.43 9.30
CA GLU A 160 0.94 15.61 8.12
C GLU A 160 1.50 14.29 7.60
N MET A 161 1.71 14.24 6.29
CA MET A 161 2.31 13.11 5.57
C MET A 161 3.16 13.61 4.42
N SER A 162 4.13 12.82 3.98
CA SER A 162 4.69 13.02 2.64
C SER A 162 3.58 12.85 1.58
N ARG A 163 3.66 13.59 0.46
CA ARG A 163 2.69 13.40 -0.64
C ARG A 163 2.65 11.95 -1.12
N ALA A 164 3.80 11.28 -1.19
CA ALA A 164 3.92 9.88 -1.56
C ALA A 164 3.19 8.97 -0.57
N GLY A 165 3.41 9.15 0.75
CA GLY A 165 2.70 8.39 1.78
C GLY A 165 1.20 8.61 1.73
N LYS A 166 0.76 9.86 1.55
CA LYS A 166 -0.66 10.22 1.39
C LYS A 166 -1.28 9.51 0.18
N ILE A 167 -0.66 9.61 -1.00
CA ILE A 167 -1.15 8.95 -2.22
C ILE A 167 -1.20 7.44 -2.00
N LYS A 168 -0.13 6.84 -1.45
CA LYS A 168 -0.06 5.39 -1.21
C LYS A 168 -1.16 4.92 -0.27
N PHE A 169 -1.46 5.67 0.80
CA PHE A 169 -2.58 5.41 1.71
C PHE A 169 -3.93 5.46 0.99
N PHE A 170 -4.26 6.56 0.30
CA PHE A 170 -5.56 6.69 -0.37
C PHE A 170 -5.77 5.64 -1.46
N LEU A 171 -4.70 5.25 -2.17
CA LEU A 171 -4.74 4.17 -3.15
C LEU A 171 -4.97 2.78 -2.52
N GLN A 172 -4.75 2.61 -1.21
CA GLN A 172 -5.17 1.38 -0.53
C GLN A 172 -6.69 1.27 -0.44
N ARG A 173 -7.43 2.37 -0.31
CA ARG A 173 -8.91 2.34 -0.33
C ARG A 173 -9.44 1.80 -1.65
N THR A 174 -8.83 2.22 -2.77
CA THR A 174 -9.15 1.65 -4.08
C THR A 174 -8.80 0.16 -4.14
N ASN A 175 -7.61 -0.23 -3.66
CA ASN A 175 -7.23 -1.65 -3.64
C ASN A 175 -8.17 -2.51 -2.78
N PHE A 176 -8.69 -1.97 -1.68
CA PHE A 176 -9.70 -2.62 -0.84
C PHE A 176 -10.98 -2.81 -1.62
N ALA A 177 -11.51 -1.73 -2.23
CA ALA A 177 -12.75 -1.78 -2.98
C ALA A 177 -12.71 -2.81 -4.13
N LEU A 178 -11.56 -2.95 -4.79
CA LEU A 178 -11.34 -3.93 -5.86
C LEU A 178 -11.38 -5.40 -5.38
N ARG A 179 -11.25 -5.64 -4.07
CA ARG A 179 -11.17 -6.97 -3.44
C ARG A 179 -12.37 -7.27 -2.55
N ASP A 180 -13.33 -6.35 -2.49
CA ASP A 180 -14.57 -6.53 -1.76
C ASP A 180 -15.67 -6.95 -2.74
N PRO A 181 -16.15 -8.20 -2.67
CA PRO A 181 -17.23 -8.69 -3.53
C PRO A 181 -18.52 -7.88 -3.44
N ASP A 182 -18.79 -7.21 -2.32
CA ASP A 182 -20.02 -6.45 -2.12
C ASP A 182 -20.07 -5.23 -3.04
N ASN A 183 -18.92 -4.59 -3.30
CA ASN A 183 -18.78 -3.51 -4.29
C ASN A 183 -19.07 -3.97 -5.74
N PHE A 184 -19.16 -5.27 -5.99
CA PHE A 184 -19.51 -5.84 -7.28
C PHE A 184 -20.85 -6.59 -7.27
N ASN A 185 -21.63 -6.52 -6.18
CA ASN A 185 -22.87 -7.27 -6.02
C ASN A 185 -22.64 -8.78 -6.27
N MET A 186 -21.60 -9.32 -5.65
CA MET A 186 -21.12 -10.70 -5.82
C MET A 186 -20.98 -11.40 -4.47
N TYR A 187 -21.26 -12.71 -4.45
CA TYR A 187 -20.76 -13.59 -3.40
C TYR A 187 -19.70 -14.52 -3.97
N THR A 188 -18.56 -14.64 -3.27
CA THR A 188 -17.45 -15.50 -3.69
C THR A 188 -17.25 -16.64 -2.68
N PHE A 189 -16.70 -16.34 -1.51
CA PHE A 189 -16.51 -17.22 -0.38
C PHE A 189 -16.37 -16.38 0.90
N ASN A 190 -16.47 -17.03 2.07
CA ASN A 190 -16.36 -16.34 3.35
C ASN A 190 -15.02 -15.61 3.50
N ASP A 191 -15.05 -14.40 4.05
CA ASP A 191 -13.87 -13.58 4.35
C ASP A 191 -13.05 -13.15 3.12
N HIS A 192 -13.60 -13.18 1.90
CA HIS A 192 -12.86 -12.72 0.70
C HIS A 192 -12.25 -11.34 0.92
N ALA A 193 -13.04 -10.35 1.37
CA ALA A 193 -12.57 -9.00 1.62
C ALA A 193 -11.40 -8.97 2.63
N GLY A 194 -11.50 -9.71 3.73
CA GLY A 194 -10.42 -9.83 4.73
C GLY A 194 -9.15 -10.48 4.15
N TYR A 195 -9.27 -11.53 3.36
CA TYR A 195 -8.14 -12.09 2.62
C TYR A 195 -7.58 -11.12 1.57
N GLY A 196 -8.45 -10.29 1.00
CA GLY A 196 -8.10 -9.18 0.12
C GLY A 196 -7.22 -8.15 0.82
N VAL A 197 -7.60 -7.72 2.02
CA VAL A 197 -6.79 -6.84 2.88
C VAL A 197 -5.43 -7.48 3.16
N LEU A 198 -5.37 -8.77 3.47
CA LEU A 198 -4.10 -9.47 3.67
C LEU A 198 -3.22 -9.45 2.41
N GLU A 199 -3.78 -9.63 1.20
CA GLU A 199 -3.03 -9.51 -0.05
C GLU A 199 -2.51 -8.08 -0.26
N MET A 200 -3.29 -7.06 0.08
CA MET A 200 -2.87 -5.65 0.03
C MET A 200 -1.73 -5.36 1.01
N LEU A 201 -1.82 -5.81 2.25
CA LEU A 201 -0.76 -5.66 3.24
C LEU A 201 0.52 -6.39 2.80
N GLN A 202 0.39 -7.58 2.21
CA GLN A 202 1.54 -8.28 1.58
C GLN A 202 2.17 -7.45 0.45
N ASN A 203 1.37 -6.74 -0.35
CA ASN A 203 1.89 -5.85 -1.38
C ASN A 203 2.67 -4.66 -0.79
N LEU A 204 2.18 -4.02 0.27
CA LEU A 204 2.91 -2.95 0.96
C LEU A 204 4.24 -3.44 1.54
N ILE A 205 4.26 -4.65 2.14
CA ILE A 205 5.49 -5.27 2.64
C ILE A 205 6.51 -5.51 1.51
N LEU A 206 6.04 -5.93 0.34
CA LEU A 206 6.91 -6.10 -0.82
C LEU A 206 7.39 -4.76 -1.39
N ASP A 207 6.55 -3.72 -1.39
CA ASP A 207 6.96 -2.37 -1.82
C ASP A 207 8.09 -1.84 -0.92
N PHE A 208 8.01 -2.08 0.39
CA PHE A 208 9.10 -1.74 1.32
C PHE A 208 10.40 -2.48 1.02
N GLU A 209 10.33 -3.78 0.66
CA GLU A 209 11.50 -4.58 0.28
C GLU A 209 12.11 -4.10 -1.05
N GLU A 210 11.28 -3.81 -2.05
CA GLU A 210 11.70 -3.29 -3.34
C GLU A 210 12.33 -1.89 -3.23
N ALA A 211 11.89 -1.10 -2.24
CA ALA A 211 12.39 0.23 -1.94
C ALA A 211 13.68 0.28 -1.10
N THR A 212 14.37 -0.84 -0.86
CA THR A 212 15.57 -0.94 0.02
C THR A 212 16.72 0.03 -0.28
N SER A 213 16.76 0.67 -1.45
CA SER A 213 17.74 1.70 -1.82
C SER A 213 17.22 3.14 -1.71
N ASN A 214 15.96 3.32 -1.33
CA ASN A 214 15.26 4.58 -1.23
C ASN A 214 14.46 4.64 0.07
N TYR A 215 15.09 5.16 1.13
CA TYR A 215 14.46 5.28 2.44
C TYR A 215 13.21 6.18 2.43
N LYS A 216 13.11 7.15 1.51
CA LYS A 216 11.92 8.01 1.40
C LYS A 216 10.71 7.22 0.91
N GLU A 217 10.91 6.32 -0.05
CA GLU A 217 9.87 5.37 -0.47
C GLU A 217 9.54 4.35 0.62
N GLN A 218 10.55 3.84 1.35
CA GLN A 218 10.29 2.97 2.51
C GLN A 218 9.49 3.69 3.60
N TRP A 219 9.78 4.97 3.85
CA TRP A 219 9.03 5.80 4.78
C TRP A 219 7.59 6.02 4.29
N ALA A 220 7.39 6.32 3.00
CA ALA A 220 6.04 6.44 2.42
C ALA A 220 5.19 5.18 2.61
N VAL A 221 5.82 3.99 2.59
CA VAL A 221 5.14 2.73 2.93
C VAL A 221 4.80 2.68 4.43
N CYS A 222 5.71 3.05 5.33
CA CYS A 222 5.43 3.14 6.77
C CYS A 222 4.31 4.14 7.09
N GLU A 223 4.30 5.30 6.44
CA GLU A 223 3.22 6.28 6.57
C GLU A 223 1.88 5.67 6.15
N ALA A 224 1.82 5.02 4.98
CA ALA A 224 0.59 4.40 4.50
C ALA A 224 0.10 3.28 5.43
N LEU A 225 1.02 2.44 5.94
CA LEU A 225 0.69 1.39 6.91
C LEU A 225 0.17 1.98 8.22
N ALA A 226 0.83 3.00 8.77
CA ALA A 226 0.43 3.61 10.05
C ALA A 226 -1.00 4.16 10.02
N PHE A 227 -1.38 4.81 8.93
CA PHE A 227 -2.74 5.33 8.74
C PHE A 227 -3.76 4.23 8.40
N PHE A 228 -3.37 3.22 7.63
CA PHE A 228 -4.27 2.13 7.24
C PHE A 228 -4.57 1.16 8.40
N LEU A 229 -3.59 0.90 9.26
CA LEU A 229 -3.76 -0.08 10.35
C LEU A 229 -4.68 0.43 11.47
N GLN A 230 -5.06 1.71 11.46
CA GLN A 230 -6.12 2.22 12.33
C GLN A 230 -7.51 1.66 11.94
N VAL A 231 -7.63 0.98 10.79
CA VAL A 231 -8.90 0.42 10.30
C VAL A 231 -8.92 -1.11 10.09
N ASP A 232 -7.77 -1.83 10.10
CA ASP A 232 -7.72 -3.31 9.95
C ASP A 232 -6.33 -3.96 10.27
N VAL A 233 -6.25 -5.28 10.55
CA VAL A 233 -5.11 -5.96 11.21
C VAL A 233 -4.19 -6.85 10.35
N ALA A 234 -2.87 -6.63 10.49
CA ALA A 234 -1.82 -7.67 10.57
C ALA A 234 -0.59 -7.15 11.37
N GLY A 235 -0.15 -7.84 12.42
CA GLY A 235 0.68 -7.20 13.46
C GLY A 235 2.20 -7.47 13.40
N ALA A 236 2.64 -8.73 13.54
CA ALA A 236 4.04 -9.01 13.90
C ALA A 236 5.08 -8.71 12.79
N LEU A 237 4.78 -9.06 11.52
CA LEU A 237 5.70 -8.81 10.40
C LEU A 237 5.78 -7.31 10.07
N ILE A 238 4.63 -6.62 10.12
CA ILE A 238 4.55 -5.17 9.97
C ILE A 238 5.29 -4.49 11.11
N GLY A 239 5.18 -5.00 12.34
CA GLY A 239 5.93 -4.47 13.47
C GLY A 239 7.44 -4.53 13.24
N ARG A 240 7.96 -5.68 12.77
CA ARG A 240 9.39 -5.80 12.42
C ARG A 240 9.79 -4.88 11.27
N LEU A 241 8.93 -4.70 10.26
CA LEU A 241 9.16 -3.77 9.14
C LEU A 241 9.38 -2.35 9.66
N CYS A 242 8.48 -1.87 10.52
CA CYS A 242 8.52 -0.50 11.03
C CYS A 242 9.71 -0.29 11.98
N MET A 243 10.03 -1.28 12.82
CA MET A 243 11.21 -1.24 13.67
C MET A 243 12.52 -1.26 12.86
N SER A 244 12.61 -2.07 11.79
CA SER A 244 13.75 -2.03 10.87
C SER A 244 13.86 -0.69 10.15
N MET A 245 12.73 -0.01 9.87
CA MET A 245 12.75 1.35 9.32
C MET A 245 13.33 2.36 10.32
N LEU A 246 12.91 2.35 11.58
CA LEU A 246 13.49 3.22 12.61
C LEU A 246 15.00 2.98 12.77
N ALA A 247 15.44 1.73 12.81
CA ALA A 247 16.87 1.42 12.89
C ALA A 247 17.67 1.89 11.67
N LEU A 248 17.07 1.87 10.47
CA LEU A 248 17.66 2.43 9.26
C LEU A 248 17.81 3.95 9.38
N LEU A 249 16.75 4.65 9.80
CA LEU A 249 16.79 6.09 10.02
C LEU A 249 17.79 6.47 11.11
N GLU A 250 17.91 5.67 12.17
CA GLU A 250 18.89 5.84 13.24
C GLU A 250 20.32 5.83 12.69
N ARG A 251 20.64 4.79 11.90
CA ARG A 251 21.96 4.61 11.29
C ARG A 251 22.32 5.76 10.35
N ASP A 252 21.34 6.23 9.60
CA ASP A 252 21.51 7.28 8.60
C ASP A 252 21.39 8.69 9.22
N LYS A 253 21.24 8.77 10.56
CA LYS A 253 21.13 10.00 11.36
C LYS A 253 19.92 10.87 10.99
N LEU A 254 18.83 10.21 10.62
CA LEU A 254 17.54 10.80 10.27
C LEU A 254 16.51 10.69 11.41
N LEU A 255 16.79 9.97 12.50
CA LEU A 255 16.01 10.05 13.72
C LEU A 255 16.52 11.20 14.59
N ALA A 256 15.92 12.38 14.42
CA ALA A 256 16.22 13.56 15.23
C ALA A 256 15.01 14.50 15.21
N LYS A 257 14.91 15.36 16.23
CA LYS A 257 13.85 16.38 16.31
C LYS A 257 13.85 17.34 15.12
N ASP A 258 15.01 17.66 14.58
CA ASP A 258 15.22 18.55 13.43
C ASP A 258 15.37 17.80 12.10
N SER A 259 14.99 16.52 12.05
CA SER A 259 15.06 15.68 10.86
C SER A 259 14.32 16.29 9.65
N GLU A 260 14.73 15.89 8.45
CA GLU A 260 13.95 16.16 7.24
C GLU A 260 12.63 15.36 7.22
N ILE A 261 12.52 14.27 7.99
CA ILE A 261 11.31 13.48 8.14
C ILE A 261 10.47 14.15 9.25
N LYS A 262 9.46 14.92 8.86
CA LYS A 262 8.75 15.82 9.77
C LYS A 262 7.78 15.10 10.70
N ASN A 263 7.14 14.06 10.20
CA ASN A 263 6.06 13.37 10.91
C ASN A 263 6.51 12.16 11.73
N LEU A 264 7.78 12.08 12.15
CA LEU A 264 8.29 10.96 12.95
C LEU A 264 7.41 10.70 14.18
N GLY A 265 7.12 11.75 14.95
CA GLY A 265 6.30 11.65 16.16
C GLY A 265 4.90 11.10 15.91
N LEU A 266 4.27 11.53 14.82
CA LEU A 266 2.94 11.07 14.40
C LEU A 266 2.94 9.61 13.99
N ILE A 267 3.85 9.20 13.11
CA ILE A 267 3.89 7.83 12.62
C ILE A 267 4.21 6.85 13.76
N MET A 268 5.13 7.22 14.66
CA MET A 268 5.43 6.41 15.85
C MET A 268 4.21 6.31 16.77
N ALA A 269 3.48 7.41 17.01
CA ALA A 269 2.26 7.41 17.80
C ALA A 269 1.18 6.51 17.22
N LEU A 270 0.93 6.57 15.91
CA LEU A 270 -0.07 5.72 15.24
C LEU A 270 0.23 4.22 15.38
N PHE A 271 1.51 3.83 15.28
CA PHE A 271 1.88 2.43 15.52
C PHE A 271 1.74 2.01 16.99
N MET A 272 1.96 2.93 17.93
CA MET A 272 1.73 2.67 19.35
C MET A 272 0.23 2.46 19.63
N THR A 273 -0.64 3.33 19.13
CA THR A 273 -2.10 3.20 19.25
C THR A 273 -2.58 1.89 18.63
N PHE A 274 -2.16 1.57 17.41
CA PHE A 274 -2.47 0.28 16.77
C PHE A 274 -2.08 -0.94 17.62
N ALA A 275 -0.92 -0.88 18.28
CA ALA A 275 -0.48 -1.96 19.15
C ALA A 275 -1.36 -2.07 20.39
N CYS A 276 -1.71 -0.94 21.02
CA CYS A 276 -2.62 -0.89 22.16
C CYS A 276 -3.99 -1.49 21.81
N ASP A 277 -4.60 -1.03 20.72
CA ASP A 277 -5.92 -1.46 20.26
C ASP A 277 -5.93 -2.92 19.79
N GLY A 278 -4.81 -3.40 19.24
CA GLY A 278 -4.68 -4.78 18.77
C GLY A 278 -4.53 -5.82 19.89
N ARG A 279 -4.01 -5.44 21.07
CA ARG A 279 -3.72 -6.39 22.17
C ARG A 279 -4.94 -7.16 22.68
N PRO A 280 -6.12 -6.54 22.90
CA PRO A 280 -7.33 -7.27 23.27
C PRO A 280 -7.72 -8.40 22.32
N TYR A 281 -7.31 -8.30 21.04
CA TYR A 281 -7.55 -9.30 20.00
C TYR A 281 -6.40 -10.32 19.84
N GLY A 282 -5.42 -10.30 20.75
CA GLY A 282 -4.26 -11.19 20.73
C GLY A 282 -3.16 -10.78 19.75
N LEU A 283 -3.23 -9.57 19.18
CA LEU A 283 -2.17 -9.04 18.34
C LEU A 283 -0.93 -8.75 19.18
N LEU A 284 0.26 -9.13 18.68
CA LEU A 284 1.54 -8.90 19.38
C LEU A 284 1.65 -9.60 20.76
N GLU A 285 0.76 -10.55 21.07
CA GLU A 285 0.81 -11.37 22.29
C GLU A 285 1.63 -12.67 22.11
N GLU A 286 2.40 -12.77 21.01
CA GLU A 286 3.28 -13.92 20.77
C GLU A 286 4.39 -14.00 21.85
N SER A 287 4.36 -15.05 22.66
CA SER A 287 5.37 -15.32 23.69
C SER A 287 6.70 -15.85 23.13
N LYS A 288 6.75 -16.15 21.82
CA LYS A 288 7.92 -16.75 21.19
C LYS A 288 9.00 -15.70 20.97
N GLN A 289 9.98 -15.68 21.86
CA GLN A 289 11.15 -14.86 21.69
C GLN A 289 12.07 -15.41 20.58
N GLU A 290 12.48 -14.54 19.65
CA GLU A 290 13.43 -14.88 18.58
C GLU A 290 14.64 -13.96 18.63
N SER A 291 15.86 -14.49 18.52
CA SER A 291 17.08 -13.66 18.53
C SER A 291 17.07 -12.62 17.40
N LEU A 292 17.48 -11.40 17.75
CA LEU A 292 17.58 -10.23 16.88
C LEU A 292 19.00 -10.04 16.33
N GLY A 293 19.05 -9.43 15.14
CA GLY A 293 20.26 -9.02 14.45
C GLY A 293 21.29 -10.13 14.18
N PRO A 294 22.43 -9.76 13.57
CA PRO A 294 23.56 -10.68 13.38
C PRO A 294 24.24 -11.04 14.71
N ALA A 295 24.21 -10.15 15.70
CA ALA A 295 24.85 -10.34 17.00
C ALA A 295 24.10 -11.33 17.91
N LYS A 296 22.78 -11.50 17.73
CA LYS A 296 21.92 -12.42 18.51
C LYS A 296 21.96 -12.18 20.03
N ASP A 297 22.31 -10.97 20.43
CA ASP A 297 22.44 -10.52 21.82
C ASP A 297 21.11 -9.98 22.37
N LYS A 298 20.19 -9.56 21.50
CA LYS A 298 18.82 -9.18 21.85
C LYS A 298 17.80 -10.20 21.35
N LYS A 299 16.58 -10.11 21.87
CA LYS A 299 15.44 -10.93 21.45
C LYS A 299 14.28 -10.04 21.00
N TRP A 300 13.52 -10.55 20.05
CA TRP A 300 12.28 -9.95 19.61
C TRP A 300 11.21 -10.26 20.65
N GLU A 301 10.60 -9.20 21.15
CA GLU A 301 9.55 -9.25 22.16
C GLU A 301 8.36 -8.48 21.59
N PRO A 302 7.42 -9.17 20.92
CA PRO A 302 6.25 -8.54 20.31
C PRO A 302 5.47 -7.66 21.29
N HIS A 303 5.35 -8.09 22.55
CA HIS A 303 4.64 -7.36 23.59
C HIS A 303 5.33 -6.05 24.02
N ALA A 304 6.59 -5.83 23.65
CA ALA A 304 7.32 -4.60 23.95
C ALA A 304 7.32 -3.61 22.77
N PHE A 305 6.40 -3.78 21.81
CA PHE A 305 6.43 -3.06 20.54
C PHE A 305 6.21 -1.54 20.68
N ASP A 306 5.19 -1.14 21.43
CA ASP A 306 4.95 0.25 21.86
C ASP A 306 6.09 0.82 22.72
N SER A 307 6.61 0.02 23.67
CA SER A 307 7.77 0.35 24.49
C SER A 307 9.01 0.67 23.64
N ASN A 308 9.23 -0.07 22.54
CA ASN A 308 10.33 0.19 21.61
C ASN A 308 10.18 1.53 20.88
N PHE A 309 8.97 1.89 20.45
CA PHE A 309 8.71 3.22 19.86
C PHE A 309 8.96 4.33 20.88
N LEU A 310 8.46 4.18 22.11
CA LEU A 310 8.68 5.15 23.17
C LEU A 310 10.18 5.33 23.50
N ALA A 311 10.94 4.23 23.54
CA ALA A 311 12.38 4.27 23.75
C ALA A 311 13.11 5.01 22.62
N TYR A 312 12.74 4.77 21.35
CA TYR A 312 13.27 5.51 20.21
C TYR A 312 12.96 7.01 20.31
N ALA A 313 11.72 7.36 20.65
CA ALA A 313 11.29 8.74 20.76
C ALA A 313 12.09 9.49 21.83
N ARG A 314 12.23 8.88 23.03
CA ARG A 314 13.01 9.47 24.13
C ARG A 314 14.49 9.60 23.80
N LYS A 315 15.09 8.57 23.21
CA LYS A 315 16.51 8.56 22.84
C LYS A 315 16.88 9.71 21.90
N TYR A 316 15.97 10.11 21.02
CA TYR A 316 16.20 11.13 20.00
C TYR A 316 15.45 12.45 20.24
N GLY A 317 14.76 12.58 21.38
CA GLY A 317 14.01 13.80 21.74
C GLY A 317 12.87 14.10 20.76
N ILE A 318 12.22 13.07 20.22
CA ILE A 318 11.08 13.19 19.31
C ILE A 318 9.80 13.33 20.15
N ASP A 319 9.04 14.39 19.89
CA ASP A 319 7.76 14.60 20.55
C ASP A 319 6.69 13.72 19.88
N LEU A 320 6.09 12.80 20.65
CA LEU A 320 4.99 11.97 20.18
C LEU A 320 3.69 12.79 20.23
N ALA A 321 3.00 12.89 19.09
CA ALA A 321 1.71 13.55 18.94
C ALA A 321 0.87 12.72 17.97
N GLY A 322 -0.41 12.49 18.27
CA GLY A 322 -1.24 11.59 17.49
C GLY A 322 -2.69 11.57 17.96
N PRO A 323 -3.39 10.43 17.79
CA PRO A 323 -4.79 10.26 18.19
C PRO A 323 -5.06 10.63 19.65
N HIS A 324 -6.33 10.88 20.00
CA HIS A 324 -6.71 11.47 21.30
C HIS A 324 -6.19 10.69 22.53
N ASP A 325 -6.04 9.38 22.38
CA ASP A 325 -5.67 8.41 23.41
C ASP A 325 -4.15 8.25 23.61
N ILE A 326 -3.32 8.83 22.72
CA ILE A 326 -1.85 8.62 22.71
C ILE A 326 -1.19 8.90 24.06
N ARG A 327 -1.74 9.83 24.85
CA ARG A 327 -1.23 10.15 26.19
C ARG A 327 -1.37 8.98 27.17
N ASN A 328 -2.42 8.18 27.03
CA ASN A 328 -2.62 6.99 27.84
C ASN A 328 -1.69 5.87 27.36
N THR A 329 -1.57 5.67 26.05
CA THR A 329 -0.62 4.71 25.45
C THR A 329 0.82 4.99 25.91
N ILE A 330 1.23 6.25 25.96
CA ILE A 330 2.57 6.64 26.46
C ILE A 330 2.76 6.34 27.96
N LYS A 331 1.71 6.45 28.77
CA LYS A 331 1.78 6.17 30.21
C LYS A 331 1.90 4.67 30.50
N GLU A 332 1.25 3.86 29.68
CA GLU A 332 1.23 2.40 29.83
C GLU A 332 2.49 1.74 29.27
N ALA A 333 3.10 2.33 28.24
CA ALA A 333 4.34 1.82 27.65
C ALA A 333 5.56 1.98 28.58
N GLU A 334 6.42 0.96 28.59
CA GLU A 334 7.69 0.98 29.31
C GLU A 334 8.75 1.69 28.48
N ALA A 335 9.51 2.58 29.10
CA ALA A 335 10.32 3.53 28.35
C ALA A 335 11.82 3.22 28.28
N ASP A 336 12.25 2.24 29.05
CA ASP A 336 13.62 1.74 29.17
C ASP A 336 13.84 0.49 28.30
N ALA A 337 13.03 0.29 27.27
CA ALA A 337 13.19 -0.80 26.32
C ALA A 337 14.61 -0.78 25.71
N ASP A 338 15.25 -1.94 25.77
CA ASP A 338 16.65 -2.13 25.42
C ASP A 338 16.82 -2.33 23.91
N LEU A 339 16.91 -1.20 23.19
CA LEU A 339 16.96 -1.18 21.73
C LEU A 339 18.23 -1.85 21.18
N PRO A 340 18.14 -2.63 20.08
CA PRO A 340 19.30 -3.20 19.43
C PRO A 340 20.18 -2.10 18.81
N ASN A 341 21.49 -2.33 18.75
CA ASN A 341 22.41 -1.40 18.10
C ASN A 341 22.15 -1.38 16.58
N PRO A 342 21.86 -0.21 15.96
CA PRO A 342 21.64 -0.11 14.52
C PRO A 342 22.91 -0.39 13.70
N ALA A 343 24.09 -0.24 14.30
CA ALA A 343 25.37 -0.44 13.66
C ALA A 343 25.85 -1.89 13.85
N SER A 344 25.55 -2.76 12.87
CA SER A 344 26.54 -3.80 12.52
C SER A 344 27.50 -3.19 11.49
N ASN A 345 28.78 -3.53 11.56
CA ASN A 345 29.83 -3.04 10.63
C ASN A 345 29.65 -3.54 9.18
N THR A 346 28.43 -3.92 8.79
CA THR A 346 28.04 -4.39 7.48
C THR A 346 26.84 -3.56 7.04
N GLY A 347 26.83 -3.03 5.81
CA GLY A 347 25.70 -2.27 5.24
C GLY A 347 24.38 -3.05 5.08
N SER A 348 24.28 -4.22 5.72
CA SER A 348 23.16 -5.15 5.76
C SER A 348 22.56 -5.26 7.17
N ALA A 349 22.78 -4.26 8.03
CA ALA A 349 22.29 -4.28 9.41
C ALA A 349 20.75 -4.28 9.40
N ASP A 350 20.17 -5.44 9.73
CA ASP A 350 18.73 -5.66 9.93
C ASP A 350 18.54 -6.09 11.40
N PRO A 351 18.66 -5.15 12.35
CA PRO A 351 18.66 -5.47 13.78
C PRO A 351 17.35 -6.12 14.21
N PHE A 352 16.22 -5.74 13.61
CA PHE A 352 14.92 -6.34 13.90
C PHE A 352 14.61 -7.60 13.08
N SER A 353 15.57 -8.07 12.27
CA SER A 353 15.49 -9.31 11.50
C SER A 353 14.30 -9.39 10.53
N PHE A 354 13.84 -8.24 10.03
CA PHE A 354 12.73 -8.15 9.08
C PHE A 354 12.99 -8.98 7.82
N ALA A 355 14.15 -8.84 7.17
CA ALA A 355 14.45 -9.54 5.92
C ALA A 355 14.47 -11.06 6.11
N LYS A 356 14.97 -11.52 7.26
CA LYS A 356 14.96 -12.94 7.64
C LYS A 356 13.52 -13.44 7.84
N GLU A 357 12.70 -12.71 8.60
CA GLU A 357 11.31 -13.11 8.87
C GLU A 357 10.43 -13.00 7.63
N LEU A 358 10.64 -12.02 6.77
CA LEU A 358 9.98 -11.93 5.46
C LEU A 358 10.31 -13.15 4.60
N LYS A 359 11.59 -13.55 4.55
CA LYS A 359 12.01 -14.76 3.82
C LYS A 359 11.37 -16.02 4.39
N LYS A 360 11.26 -16.13 5.72
CA LYS A 360 10.58 -17.22 6.41
C LYS A 360 9.09 -17.22 6.08
N TYR A 361 8.42 -16.08 6.16
CA TYR A 361 7.01 -15.89 5.79
C TYR A 361 6.74 -16.33 4.34
N LYS A 362 7.54 -15.83 3.37
CA LYS A 362 7.48 -16.26 1.96
C LYS A 362 7.65 -17.77 1.79
N LYS A 363 8.50 -18.40 2.61
CA LYS A 363 8.78 -19.84 2.53
C LYS A 363 7.66 -20.69 3.13
N GLU A 364 7.12 -20.29 4.28
CA GLU A 364 6.21 -21.08 5.11
C GLU A 364 4.74 -20.83 4.78
N ARG A 365 4.36 -19.57 4.53
CA ARG A 365 2.98 -19.17 4.27
C ARG A 365 2.67 -19.05 2.79
N GLY A 366 3.60 -18.48 2.01
CA GLY A 366 3.32 -18.09 0.62
C GLY A 366 2.21 -17.04 0.54
N GLY A 367 1.74 -16.74 -0.67
CA GLY A 367 0.63 -15.80 -0.84
C GLY A 367 -0.71 -16.31 -0.35
N VAL A 368 -1.65 -15.38 -0.16
CA VAL A 368 -3.02 -15.67 0.30
C VAL A 368 -3.67 -16.79 -0.52
N THR A 369 -3.45 -16.80 -1.84
CA THR A 369 -3.98 -17.85 -2.72
C THR A 369 -3.41 -19.25 -2.44
N ALA A 370 -2.16 -19.38 -1.96
CA ALA A 370 -1.63 -20.68 -1.53
C ALA A 370 -2.34 -21.18 -0.25
N PHE A 371 -2.69 -20.26 0.65
CA PHE A 371 -3.44 -20.57 1.86
C PHE A 371 -4.88 -21.01 1.52
N LEU A 372 -5.59 -20.23 0.70
CA LEU A 372 -6.95 -20.55 0.26
C LEU A 372 -7.04 -21.88 -0.49
N ALA A 373 -6.03 -22.21 -1.29
CA ALA A 373 -5.98 -23.48 -2.02
C ALA A 373 -5.63 -24.71 -1.14
N GLY A 374 -5.58 -24.57 0.19
CA GLY A 374 -5.16 -25.64 1.10
C GLY A 374 -3.75 -26.16 0.83
N SER A 375 -2.96 -25.38 0.08
CA SER A 375 -1.66 -25.76 -0.47
C SER A 375 -0.51 -25.19 0.35
N ALA A 376 -0.78 -24.71 1.56
CA ALA A 376 0.22 -24.32 2.55
C ALA A 376 1.09 -25.54 2.90
N GLY A 377 2.21 -25.70 2.19
CA GLY A 377 3.11 -26.86 2.27
C GLY A 377 3.36 -27.61 0.96
N SER A 378 2.63 -27.30 -0.12
CA SER A 378 2.84 -27.89 -1.45
C SER A 378 4.02 -27.24 -2.20
N ARG A 379 4.65 -27.98 -3.12
CA ARG A 379 5.82 -27.50 -3.90
C ARG A 379 5.50 -26.34 -4.85
N ALA A 380 4.23 -26.11 -5.19
CA ALA A 380 3.82 -24.96 -6.00
C ALA A 380 3.60 -23.75 -5.08
N LYS A 381 4.68 -23.03 -4.76
CA LYS A 381 4.61 -21.85 -3.89
C LYS A 381 4.10 -20.65 -4.68
N VAL A 382 2.85 -20.27 -4.45
CA VAL A 382 2.34 -18.96 -4.91
C VAL A 382 3.10 -17.88 -4.11
N PRO A 383 3.73 -16.88 -4.77
CA PRO A 383 4.40 -15.79 -4.07
C PRO A 383 3.41 -14.97 -3.23
N ILE A 384 3.91 -14.23 -2.25
CA ILE A 384 3.09 -13.27 -1.47
C ILE A 384 2.71 -12.07 -2.33
N GLY A 385 1.61 -11.40 -1.98
CA GLY A 385 1.08 -10.26 -2.71
C GLY A 385 0.54 -10.64 -4.09
N GLY A 386 0.39 -9.64 -4.95
CA GLY A 386 -0.26 -9.76 -6.26
C GLY A 386 -1.68 -9.22 -6.24
N ASP A 387 -2.47 -9.63 -7.23
CA ASP A 387 -3.85 -9.19 -7.47
C ASP A 387 -4.81 -10.37 -7.69
N SER A 388 -4.53 -11.50 -7.05
CA SER A 388 -5.34 -12.70 -7.22
C SER A 388 -6.76 -12.59 -6.65
N LEU A 389 -6.96 -11.69 -5.68
CA LEU A 389 -8.26 -11.34 -5.12
C LEU A 389 -8.84 -10.05 -5.70
N ASP A 390 -8.13 -9.36 -6.59
CA ASP A 390 -8.69 -8.25 -7.34
C ASP A 390 -9.72 -8.79 -8.34
N ILE A 391 -11.00 -8.46 -8.14
CA ILE A 391 -12.13 -8.97 -8.94
C ILE A 391 -12.02 -8.54 -10.41
N THR A 392 -11.27 -7.48 -10.72
CA THR A 392 -11.05 -7.05 -12.10
C THR A 392 -10.13 -8.00 -12.89
N THR A 393 -9.34 -8.83 -12.21
CA THR A 393 -8.51 -9.86 -12.85
C THR A 393 -9.31 -11.07 -13.30
N TRP A 394 -10.52 -11.26 -12.76
CA TRP A 394 -11.34 -12.43 -13.03
C TRP A 394 -11.85 -12.41 -14.47
N THR A 395 -12.13 -13.58 -15.02
CA THR A 395 -12.83 -13.67 -16.30
C THR A 395 -14.29 -13.25 -16.14
N SER A 396 -14.92 -12.83 -17.24
CA SER A 396 -16.35 -12.54 -17.28
C SER A 396 -17.20 -13.73 -16.80
N ALA A 397 -16.75 -14.96 -17.09
CA ALA A 397 -17.46 -16.16 -16.68
C ALA A 397 -17.39 -16.39 -15.16
N GLU A 398 -16.22 -16.17 -14.54
CA GLU A 398 -16.04 -16.27 -13.09
C GLU A 398 -16.87 -15.23 -12.35
N ARG A 399 -16.85 -13.97 -12.79
CA ARG A 399 -17.66 -12.92 -12.16
C ARG A 399 -19.15 -13.20 -12.29
N LYS A 400 -19.65 -13.58 -13.47
CA LYS A 400 -21.06 -13.98 -13.66
C LYS A 400 -21.48 -15.14 -12.75
N LYS A 401 -20.58 -16.08 -12.49
CA LYS A 401 -20.89 -17.22 -11.62
C LYS A 401 -21.14 -16.77 -10.18
N ALA A 402 -20.31 -15.84 -9.70
CA ALA A 402 -20.33 -15.29 -8.35
C ALA A 402 -21.35 -14.15 -8.14
N ALA A 403 -21.71 -13.40 -9.19
CA ALA A 403 -22.73 -12.36 -9.14
C ALA A 403 -24.11 -12.92 -8.73
N TYR A 404 -24.86 -12.16 -7.94
CA TYR A 404 -26.19 -12.55 -7.49
C TYR A 404 -27.17 -12.65 -8.66
N ASP A 405 -27.11 -11.70 -9.60
CA ASP A 405 -28.01 -11.64 -10.77
C ASP A 405 -27.51 -12.44 -11.99
N LYS A 406 -26.38 -13.14 -11.84
CA LYS A 406 -25.69 -13.92 -12.90
C LYS A 406 -25.25 -13.11 -14.11
N LYS A 407 -25.14 -11.78 -13.98
CA LYS A 407 -24.53 -10.90 -14.99
C LYS A 407 -23.10 -10.56 -14.61
N ASP A 408 -22.37 -10.02 -15.58
CA ASP A 408 -21.02 -9.51 -15.31
C ASP A 408 -21.19 -8.13 -14.68
N PRO A 409 -20.71 -7.90 -13.44
CA PRO A 409 -20.80 -6.59 -12.81
C PRO A 409 -19.87 -5.57 -13.47
N LEU A 410 -18.88 -6.02 -14.25
CA LEU A 410 -18.06 -5.13 -15.06
C LEU A 410 -18.65 -4.98 -16.47
N GLY A 411 -19.11 -3.76 -16.77
CA GLY A 411 -19.58 -3.38 -18.08
C GLY A 411 -18.45 -3.25 -19.10
N LYS A 412 -18.82 -3.08 -20.37
CA LYS A 412 -17.83 -2.87 -21.46
C LYS A 412 -16.95 -1.64 -21.22
N LYS A 413 -17.54 -0.57 -20.64
CA LYS A 413 -16.83 0.68 -20.34
C LYS A 413 -15.79 0.45 -19.25
N ASP A 414 -16.12 -0.31 -18.21
CA ASP A 414 -15.22 -0.57 -17.09
C ASP A 414 -14.03 -1.42 -17.54
N ILE A 415 -14.30 -2.49 -18.29
CA ILE A 415 -13.26 -3.33 -18.89
C ILE A 415 -12.34 -2.51 -19.83
N TYR A 416 -12.92 -1.60 -20.62
CA TYR A 416 -12.14 -0.70 -21.46
C TYR A 416 -11.25 0.23 -20.62
N THR A 417 -11.83 0.87 -19.60
CA THR A 417 -11.15 1.77 -18.67
C THR A 417 -9.96 1.09 -17.99
N ILE A 418 -10.14 -0.15 -17.52
CA ILE A 418 -9.04 -0.94 -16.91
C ILE A 418 -7.93 -1.21 -17.94
N LYS A 419 -8.29 -1.57 -19.19
CA LYS A 419 -7.30 -1.85 -20.26
C LYS A 419 -6.50 -0.61 -20.66
N GLU A 420 -7.13 0.56 -20.63
CA GLU A 420 -6.47 1.85 -20.90
C GLU A 420 -5.60 2.33 -19.73
N GLY A 421 -5.55 1.58 -18.63
CA GLY A 421 -4.69 1.91 -17.50
C GLY A 421 -5.29 2.88 -16.50
N LEU A 422 -6.59 3.15 -16.58
CA LEU A 422 -7.29 4.08 -15.69
C LEU A 422 -7.75 3.37 -14.41
N ILE A 423 -7.88 4.15 -13.32
CA ILE A 423 -8.42 3.67 -12.05
C ILE A 423 -9.95 3.73 -12.11
N MET A 424 -10.60 2.66 -11.66
CA MET A 424 -12.05 2.67 -11.49
C MET A 424 -12.41 3.37 -10.19
N ASP A 425 -13.41 4.23 -10.26
CA ASP A 425 -14.08 4.77 -9.09
C ASP A 425 -15.23 3.80 -8.77
N LEU A 426 -15.12 3.09 -7.66
CA LEU A 426 -16.17 2.19 -7.16
C LEU A 426 -16.94 3.00 -6.13
N ALA A 427 -18.22 3.23 -6.41
CA ALA A 427 -19.11 4.09 -5.64
C ALA A 427 -19.53 3.45 -4.31
#